data_AF-A0A3D4TAM5-F1
#
_entry.id   AF-A0A3D4TAM5-F1
#
_cell.length_a   1.000
_cell.length_b   1.000
_cell.length_c   1.000
_cell.angle_alpha   90.00
_cell.angle_beta   90.00
_cell.angle_gamma   90.00
#
_symmetry.space_group_name_H-M   'P 1'
#
loop_
_entity.id
_entity.type
_entity.pdbx_description
1 polymer ?
#
loop_
_entity_poly.entity_id
_entity_poly.type
_entity_poly.pdbx_seq_one_letter_code
_entity_poly.pdbx_strand_id
1 'polypeptide(L)'
;WFHQNKLALTTRADYVTNPGLYLTFTPSNVTPNAFTDAIATDPTKAISIQQLTGTLDIMPNDHVTFRFELLHRKSNHPYFPGKGGTTSPDGWADTPAGTWQPDLRKTETRLCLAMNFRL
;
A
#
# COMPACT_ATOMS: atom_id res chain seq x y z
N TRP A 1 -9.95 7.71 23.46
CA TRP A 1 -10.35 6.48 24.17
C TRP A 1 -11.78 6.61 24.62
N PHE A 2 -12.56 5.55 24.44
CA PHE A 2 -13.98 5.51 24.72
C PHE A 2 -14.29 4.28 25.57
N HIS A 3 -15.49 4.28 26.19
CA HIS A 3 -16.00 3.16 26.99
C HIS A 3 -14.97 2.66 28.04
N GLN A 4 -14.56 3.56 28.94
CA GLN A 4 -13.62 3.24 30.03
C GLN A 4 -12.30 2.64 29.52
N ASN A 5 -11.71 3.25 28.49
CA ASN A 5 -10.46 2.82 27.84
C ASN A 5 -10.52 1.45 27.14
N LYS A 6 -11.71 0.92 26.86
CA LYS A 6 -11.85 -0.35 26.13
C LYS A 6 -11.90 -0.18 24.60
N LEU A 7 -12.09 1.03 24.12
CA LEU A 7 -12.17 1.34 22.69
C LEU A 7 -11.26 2.51 22.32
N ALA A 8 -10.47 2.35 21.25
CA ALA A 8 -9.72 3.44 20.64
C ALA A 8 -10.00 3.51 19.15
N LEU A 9 -10.17 4.75 18.67
CA LEU A 9 -10.18 5.06 17.24
C LEU A 9 -8.98 5.96 16.97
N THR A 10 -8.15 5.56 16.01
CA THR A 10 -7.01 6.33 15.54
C THR A 10 -7.14 6.52 14.04
N THR A 11 -6.87 7.73 13.56
CA THR A 11 -6.87 8.03 12.13
C THR A 11 -5.55 8.65 11.74
N ARG A 12 -5.04 8.31 10.56
CA ARG A 12 -3.82 8.87 9.99
C ARG A 12 -4.09 9.29 8.56
N ALA A 13 -3.65 10.48 8.20
CA ALA A 13 -3.63 10.96 6.82
C ALA A 13 -2.21 11.35 6.44
N ASP A 14 -1.76 10.98 5.25
CA ASP A 14 -0.44 11.31 4.74
C ASP A 14 -0.55 11.85 3.32
N TYR A 15 0.33 12.81 3.00
CA TYR A 15 0.54 13.28 1.64
C TYR A 15 2.04 13.39 1.36
N VAL A 16 2.51 12.70 0.34
CA VAL A 16 3.92 12.65 -0.05
C VAL A 16 4.04 13.07 -1.51
N THR A 17 5.04 13.91 -1.81
CA THR A 17 5.37 14.30 -3.18
C THR A 17 6.85 14.12 -3.44
N ASN A 18 7.18 13.69 -4.66
CA ASN A 18 8.54 13.52 -5.14
C ASN A 18 8.62 14.06 -6.59
N PRO A 19 9.18 15.25 -6.80
CA PRO A 19 9.13 15.94 -8.09
C PRO A 19 10.18 15.47 -9.12
N GLY A 20 10.77 14.27 -8.96
CA GLY A 20 11.76 13.77 -9.93
C GLY A 20 12.21 12.34 -9.71
N LEU A 21 11.35 11.50 -9.12
CA LEU A 21 11.66 10.11 -8.73
C LEU A 21 12.92 9.93 -7.88
N TYR A 22 13.37 10.97 -7.17
CA TYR A 22 14.61 10.90 -6.42
C TYR A 22 14.49 9.85 -5.31
N LEU A 23 15.32 8.79 -5.36
CA LEU A 23 15.25 7.64 -4.45
C LEU A 23 13.85 6.98 -4.39
N THR A 24 13.08 7.08 -5.49
CA THR A 24 11.80 6.37 -5.58
C THR A 24 12.04 4.91 -5.95
N PHE A 25 11.46 4.00 -5.18
CA PHE A 25 11.50 2.58 -5.47
C PHE A 25 10.60 2.25 -6.66
N THR A 26 11.04 1.37 -7.57
CA THR A 26 10.18 0.89 -8.65
C THR A 26 9.25 -0.19 -8.10
N PRO A 27 7.92 -0.08 -8.29
CA PRO A 27 6.95 -0.97 -7.64
C PRO A 27 7.02 -2.44 -8.07
N SER A 28 7.68 -2.76 -9.19
CA SER A 28 8.01 -4.12 -9.63
C SER A 28 9.36 -4.11 -10.35
N ASN A 29 10.10 -5.21 -10.27
CA ASN A 29 11.34 -5.45 -11.00
C ASN A 29 11.10 -5.88 -12.47
N VAL A 30 9.87 -6.27 -12.83
CA VAL A 30 9.53 -6.69 -14.20
C VAL A 30 9.12 -5.48 -15.03
N THR A 31 9.82 -5.25 -16.14
CA THR A 31 9.56 -4.15 -17.08
C THR A 31 9.42 -4.68 -18.52
N PRO A 32 8.63 -4.02 -19.40
CA PRO A 32 7.81 -2.83 -19.16
C PRO A 32 6.56 -3.11 -18.32
N ASN A 33 6.06 -2.10 -17.61
CA ASN A 33 4.83 -2.17 -16.82
C ASN A 33 4.11 -0.81 -16.78
N ALA A 34 2.87 -0.80 -16.26
CA ALA A 34 2.03 0.40 -16.23
C ALA A 34 2.65 1.60 -15.49
N PHE A 35 3.56 1.38 -14.52
CA PHE A 35 4.28 2.47 -13.86
C PHE A 35 5.38 3.04 -14.77
N THR A 36 6.24 2.19 -15.33
CA THR A 36 7.33 2.64 -16.20
C THR A 36 6.80 3.33 -17.44
N ASP A 37 5.69 2.84 -17.98
CA ASP A 37 5.04 3.41 -19.16
C ASP A 37 4.47 4.80 -18.84
N ALA A 38 3.78 4.95 -17.70
CA ALA A 38 3.26 6.23 -17.25
C ALA A 38 4.37 7.26 -17.00
N ILE A 39 5.46 6.86 -16.33
CA ILE A 39 6.61 7.72 -16.06
C ILE A 39 7.35 8.11 -17.34
N ALA A 40 7.48 7.22 -18.32
CA ALA A 40 8.13 7.53 -19.59
C ALA A 40 7.41 8.65 -20.36
N THR A 41 6.08 8.74 -20.19
CA THR A 41 5.25 9.77 -20.83
C THR A 41 5.12 11.08 -20.03
N ASP A 42 5.54 11.10 -18.76
CA ASP A 42 5.43 12.27 -17.88
C ASP A 42 6.75 13.06 -17.86
N PRO A 43 6.80 14.29 -18.42
CA PRO A 43 8.03 15.09 -18.46
C PRO A 43 8.48 15.54 -17.06
N THR A 44 7.57 15.64 -16.10
CA THR A 44 7.90 16.03 -14.72
C THR A 44 8.40 14.85 -13.90
N LYS A 45 8.02 13.63 -14.29
CA LYS A 45 8.26 12.38 -13.54
C LYS A 45 7.88 12.52 -12.05
N ALA A 46 6.90 13.38 -11.76
CA ALA A 46 6.54 13.67 -10.39
C ALA A 46 5.62 12.56 -9.87
N ILE A 47 5.85 12.12 -8.63
CA ILE A 47 4.94 11.22 -7.93
C ILE A 47 4.29 11.97 -6.77
N SER A 48 2.99 11.81 -6.64
CA SER A 48 2.26 12.16 -5.43
C SER A 48 1.49 10.95 -4.93
N ILE A 49 1.50 10.77 -3.60
CA ILE A 49 0.80 9.70 -2.91
C ILE A 49 0.00 10.30 -1.75
N GLN A 50 -1.26 9.92 -1.68
CA GLN A 50 -2.19 10.23 -0.59
C GLN A 50 -2.53 8.94 0.14
N GLN A 51 -2.60 8.97 1.45
CA GLN A 51 -3.00 7.85 2.28
C GLN A 51 -3.97 8.30 3.37
N LEU A 52 -4.95 7.46 3.65
CA LEU A 52 -5.85 7.57 4.78
C LEU A 52 -5.95 6.20 5.45
N THR A 53 -5.73 6.15 6.75
CA THR A 53 -5.85 4.95 7.56
C THR A 53 -6.76 5.22 8.74
N GLY A 54 -7.68 4.29 9.00
CA GLY A 54 -8.51 4.25 10.20
C GLY A 54 -8.26 2.95 10.95
N THR A 55 -7.95 3.06 12.24
CA THR A 55 -7.62 1.94 13.12
C THR A 55 -8.56 1.94 14.32
N LEU A 56 -9.29 0.84 14.50
CA LEU A 56 -10.16 0.59 15.64
C LEU A 56 -9.52 -0.48 16.53
N ASP A 57 -9.28 -0.13 17.79
CA ASP A 57 -8.78 -1.03 18.82
C ASP A 57 -9.89 -1.34 19.83
N ILE A 58 -10.09 -2.62 20.10
CA ILE A 58 -11.04 -3.14 21.09
C ILE A 58 -10.26 -3.93 22.14
N MET A 59 -10.35 -3.51 23.40
CA MET A 59 -9.63 -4.07 24.53
C MET A 59 -10.64 -4.50 25.61
N PRO A 60 -11.10 -5.77 25.58
CA PRO A 60 -12.05 -6.26 26.59
C PRO A 60 -11.48 -6.22 28.01
N ASN A 61 -10.16 -6.40 28.14
CA ASN A 61 -9.37 -6.31 29.35
C ASN A 61 -7.95 -5.78 29.02
N ASP A 62 -7.10 -5.63 30.03
CA ASP A 62 -5.74 -5.05 29.88
C ASP A 62 -4.71 -5.99 29.22
N HIS A 63 -5.08 -7.24 28.97
CA HIS A 63 -4.19 -8.29 28.45
C HIS A 63 -4.43 -8.62 26.98
N VAL A 64 -5.54 -8.17 26.37
CA VAL A 64 -5.91 -8.50 24.99
C VAL A 64 -6.37 -7.27 24.22
N THR A 65 -5.86 -7.09 23.00
CA THR A 65 -6.30 -6.03 22.08
C THR A 65 -6.58 -6.60 20.70
N PHE A 66 -7.80 -6.40 20.21
CA PHE A 66 -8.16 -6.65 18.82
C PHE A 66 -8.05 -5.35 18.03
N ARG A 67 -7.26 -5.37 16.95
CA ARG A 67 -7.04 -4.22 16.07
C ARG A 67 -7.62 -4.50 14.69
N PHE A 68 -8.42 -3.55 14.21
CA PHE A 68 -8.95 -3.50 12.85
C PHE A 68 -8.41 -2.26 12.18
N GLU A 69 -7.64 -2.41 11.11
CA GLU A 69 -7.04 -1.29 10.39
C GLU A 69 -7.45 -1.31 8.93
N LEU A 70 -8.13 -0.24 8.49
CA LEU A 70 -8.48 0.00 7.10
C LEU A 70 -7.55 1.09 6.55
N LEU A 71 -6.78 0.75 5.52
CA LEU A 71 -5.89 1.65 4.83
C LEU A 71 -6.38 1.85 3.40
N HIS A 72 -6.47 3.10 2.96
CA HIS A 72 -6.72 3.47 1.58
C HIS A 72 -5.63 4.42 1.10
N ARG A 73 -5.00 4.08 -0.02
CA ARG A 73 -3.94 4.92 -0.62
C ARG A 73 -4.14 5.09 -2.11
N LYS A 74 -3.74 6.26 -2.61
CA LYS A 74 -3.88 6.69 -4.00
C LYS A 74 -2.60 7.38 -4.48
N SER A 75 -2.18 7.08 -5.69
CA SER A 75 -1.08 7.73 -6.39
C SER A 75 -1.54 8.34 -7.71
N ASN A 76 -0.83 9.36 -8.21
CA ASN A 76 -1.05 9.92 -9.53
C ASN A 76 -0.65 8.94 -10.66
N HIS A 77 0.32 8.05 -10.40
CA HIS A 77 0.80 7.01 -11.31
C HIS A 77 0.47 5.60 -10.78
N PRO A 78 0.41 4.54 -11.63
CA PRO A 78 0.13 3.18 -11.17
C PRO A 78 1.29 2.66 -10.30
N TYR A 79 1.17 2.73 -8.98
CA TYR A 79 2.27 2.42 -8.06
C TYR A 79 1.99 1.25 -7.11
N PHE A 80 0.72 0.95 -6.83
CA PHE A 80 0.35 -0.06 -5.84
C PHE A 80 0.04 -1.41 -6.47
N PRO A 81 0.37 -2.53 -5.79
CA PRO A 81 0.07 -3.87 -6.29
C PRO A 81 -1.45 -4.09 -6.30
N GLY A 82 -1.95 -4.59 -7.42
CA GLY A 82 -3.31 -5.09 -7.58
C GLY A 82 -3.42 -6.58 -7.23
N LYS A 83 -4.59 -7.16 -7.53
CA LYS A 83 -4.89 -8.56 -7.23
C LYS A 83 -4.08 -9.54 -8.10
N GLY A 84 -3.59 -9.10 -9.25
CA GLY A 84 -2.76 -9.89 -10.15
C GLY A 84 -1.31 -10.06 -9.69
N GLY A 85 -0.91 -9.41 -8.59
CA GLY A 85 0.45 -9.50 -8.05
C GLY A 85 1.49 -8.71 -8.87
N THR A 86 2.72 -8.71 -8.37
CA THR A 86 3.86 -7.98 -8.96
C THR A 86 5.06 -8.87 -9.27
N THR A 87 4.96 -10.16 -9.00
CA THR A 87 5.95 -11.22 -9.27
C THR A 87 5.53 -12.02 -10.50
N SER A 88 6.51 -12.61 -11.19
CA SER A 88 6.29 -13.45 -12.37
C SER A 88 5.26 -14.57 -12.13
N PRO A 89 4.63 -15.12 -13.19
CA PRO A 89 3.61 -16.16 -13.08
C PRO A 89 4.05 -17.43 -12.33
N ASP A 90 5.35 -17.73 -12.31
CA ASP A 90 5.94 -18.89 -11.63
C ASP A 90 6.70 -18.52 -10.34
N GLY A 91 6.72 -17.23 -9.97
CA GLY A 91 7.30 -16.73 -8.74
C GLY A 91 8.82 -16.52 -8.76
N TRP A 92 9.49 -16.79 -9.89
CA TRP A 92 10.94 -16.62 -10.03
C TRP A 92 11.34 -15.31 -10.69
N ALA A 93 12.40 -14.67 -10.19
CA ALA A 93 12.82 -13.34 -10.67
C ALA A 93 13.43 -13.36 -12.08
N ASP A 94 13.88 -14.51 -12.57
CA ASP A 94 14.56 -14.73 -13.84
C ASP A 94 13.64 -15.23 -14.96
N THR A 95 12.37 -15.51 -14.65
CA THR A 95 11.41 -15.99 -15.65
C THR A 95 11.08 -14.90 -16.66
N PRO A 96 11.25 -15.18 -17.98
CA PRO A 96 10.87 -14.24 -19.02
C PRO A 96 9.38 -13.90 -18.93
N ALA A 97 9.07 -12.62 -18.73
CA ALA A 97 7.69 -12.16 -18.55
C ALA A 97 6.81 -12.33 -19.81
N GLY A 98 7.40 -12.41 -21.00
CA GLY A 98 6.66 -12.56 -22.26
C GLY A 98 5.64 -11.43 -22.45
N THR A 99 4.36 -11.78 -22.54
CA THR A 99 3.23 -10.81 -22.61
C THR A 99 2.63 -10.46 -21.25
N TRP A 100 3.08 -11.10 -20.17
CA TRP A 100 2.59 -10.82 -18.82
C TRP A 100 3.22 -9.52 -18.28
N GLN A 101 2.42 -8.76 -17.53
CA GLN A 101 2.86 -7.55 -16.84
C GLN A 101 2.29 -7.54 -15.41
N PRO A 102 3.02 -6.94 -14.44
CA PRO A 102 2.53 -6.82 -13.08
C PRO A 102 1.26 -5.95 -13.03
N ASP A 103 0.30 -6.35 -12.21
CA ASP A 103 -0.95 -5.60 -11.99
C ASP A 103 -0.66 -4.41 -11.09
N LEU A 104 -0.29 -3.28 -11.68
CA LEU A 104 -0.06 -2.03 -10.95
C LEU A 104 -1.24 -1.09 -11.10
N ARG A 105 -1.69 -0.53 -9.97
CA ARG A 105 -2.88 0.32 -9.89
C ARG A 105 -2.57 1.64 -9.19
N LYS A 106 -3.37 2.65 -9.50
CA LYS A 106 -3.28 3.96 -8.84
C LYS A 106 -3.83 3.95 -7.43
N THR A 107 -4.65 2.98 -7.07
CA THR A 107 -5.31 2.91 -5.76
C THR A 107 -5.17 1.53 -5.14
N GLU A 108 -5.11 1.50 -3.82
CA GLU A 108 -5.15 0.27 -3.05
C GLU A 108 -5.92 0.48 -1.74
N THR A 109 -6.72 -0.52 -1.38
CA THR A 109 -7.38 -0.61 -0.09
C THR A 109 -6.97 -1.91 0.60
N ARG A 110 -6.51 -1.83 1.85
CA ARG A 110 -6.13 -2.98 2.67
C ARG A 110 -6.88 -2.98 3.98
N LEU A 111 -7.31 -4.16 4.41
CA LEU A 111 -7.81 -4.41 5.75
C LEU A 111 -6.79 -5.30 6.48
N CYS A 112 -6.32 -4.85 7.64
CA CYS A 112 -5.43 -5.60 8.51
C CYS A 112 -6.15 -5.90 9.84
N LEU A 113 -6.05 -7.15 10.27
CA LEU A 113 -6.62 -7.63 11.52
C LEU A 113 -5.47 -8.15 12.38
N ALA A 114 -5.41 -7.72 13.63
CA ALA A 114 -4.42 -8.21 14.58
C ALA A 114 -5.05 -8.48 15.95
N MET A 115 -4.51 -9.48 16.64
CA MET A 115 -4.82 -9.78 18.04
C MET A 115 -3.51 -9.74 18.82
N ASN A 116 -3.42 -8.82 19.77
CA ASN A 116 -2.23 -8.62 20.59
C ASN A 116 -2.51 -9.13 22.00
N PHE A 117 -1.51 -9.79 22.58
CA PHE A 117 -1.52 -10.23 23.98
C PHE A 117 -0.45 -9.47 24.75
N ARG A 118 -0.80 -9.05 25.97
CA ARG A 118 0.12 -8.47 26.94
C ARG A 118 0.20 -9.40 28.15
N LEU A 119 1.42 -9.85 28.44
CA LEU A 119 1.76 -10.72 29.56
C LEU A 119 2.19 -9.90 30.78
#